data_AF-X0W8M1-F1
#
_entry.id   AF-X0W8M1-F1
#
_cell.length_a   1.000
_cell.length_b   1.000
_cell.length_c   1.000
_cell.angle_alpha   90.00
_cell.angle_beta   90.00
_cell.angle_gamma   90.00
#
_symmetry.space_group_name_H-M   'P 1'
#
loop_
_entity.id
_entity.type
_entity.pdbx_description
1 polymer ?
#
loop_
_entity_poly.entity_id
_entity_poly.type
_entity_poly.pdbx_seq_one_letter_code
_entity_poly.pdbx_strand_id
1 'polypeptide(L)'
;MFHVGLEIRVKDLFAVGRTAVLVGILGVMFPLVLGFGSMFFLGYDFVESLFVATAILATSVGISVKVLQDLGLIKHKVAHIVIGAAVLDDIFALIVLALVKGLARGEFHALEFFILVIEALAFVGFLTMWGPRLAGRTRRWIEKLNIPEGPFVLSVILCLGLAYLADMIGLAAIIGAFMAGIVIDELAGVYDLENKVKYVNEFLLPFFFVMMGAHLDPGAFLKPNLLFLTLLVTAIAVLSKMVGSVLACWKENWKTRIQIGV
;
A
#
# COMPACT_ATOMS: atom_id res chain seq x y z
N MET A 1 5.79 6.69 3.86
CA MET A 1 5.29 6.79 2.47
C MET A 1 5.19 8.20 1.93
N PHE A 2 4.87 9.22 2.74
CA PHE A 2 4.87 10.60 2.25
C PHE A 2 6.20 11.02 1.60
N HIS A 3 7.33 10.77 2.30
CA HIS A 3 8.68 10.98 1.75
C HIS A 3 8.88 10.30 0.38
N VAL A 4 8.42 9.06 0.25
CA VAL A 4 8.50 8.27 -1.00
C VAL A 4 7.68 8.91 -2.11
N GLY A 5 6.49 9.44 -1.78
CA GLY A 5 5.66 10.16 -2.73
C GLY A 5 6.30 11.45 -3.25
N LEU A 6 7.18 12.09 -2.47
CA LEU A 6 7.96 13.25 -2.92
C LEU A 6 9.10 12.83 -3.85
N GLU A 7 9.71 11.66 -3.64
CA GLU A 7 10.83 11.18 -4.46
C GLU A 7 10.41 10.61 -5.82
N ILE A 8 9.13 10.27 -5.99
CA ILE A 8 8.61 9.53 -7.14
C ILE A 8 7.70 10.40 -7.99
N ARG A 9 8.05 10.53 -9.27
CA ARG A 9 7.23 11.22 -10.25
C ARG A 9 6.12 10.30 -10.74
N VAL A 10 4.90 10.84 -10.83
CA VAL A 10 3.71 10.11 -11.32
C VAL A 10 3.93 9.49 -12.71
N LYS A 11 4.67 10.18 -13.58
CA LYS A 11 5.00 9.69 -14.93
C LYS A 11 5.74 8.35 -14.90
N ASP A 12 6.61 8.17 -13.91
CA ASP A 12 7.42 6.95 -13.77
C ASP A 12 6.56 5.76 -13.30
N LEU A 13 5.50 6.00 -12.51
CA LEU A 13 4.49 4.99 -12.16
C LEU A 13 3.63 4.61 -13.38
N PHE A 14 3.19 5.59 -14.16
CA PHE A 14 2.42 5.32 -15.38
C PHE A 14 3.21 4.55 -16.43
N ALA A 15 4.53 4.78 -16.52
CA ALA A 15 5.41 4.05 -17.43
C ALA A 15 5.43 2.53 -17.17
N VAL A 16 5.23 2.12 -15.91
CA VAL A 16 5.18 0.70 -15.51
C VAL A 16 3.77 0.20 -15.22
N GLY A 17 2.74 1.02 -15.46
CA GLY A 17 1.37 0.78 -15.00
C GLY A 17 0.78 -0.56 -15.44
N ARG A 18 1.03 -1.02 -16.68
CA ARG A 18 0.56 -2.33 -17.15
C ARG A 18 1.14 -3.48 -16.33
N THR A 19 2.44 -3.42 -16.02
CA THR A 19 3.12 -4.44 -15.23
C THR A 19 2.66 -4.37 -13.78
N ALA A 20 2.55 -3.17 -13.20
CA ALA A 20 2.05 -2.96 -11.85
C ALA A 20 0.62 -3.51 -11.67
N VAL A 21 -0.28 -3.28 -12.65
CA VAL A 21 -1.64 -3.84 -12.65
C VAL A 21 -1.64 -5.35 -12.66
N LEU A 22 -0.82 -5.98 -13.54
CA LEU A 22 -0.71 -7.43 -13.57
C LEU A 22 -0.17 -8.00 -12.26
N VAL A 23 0.84 -7.35 -11.67
CA VAL A 23 1.41 -7.75 -10.37
C VAL A 23 0.38 -7.59 -9.26
N GLY A 24 -0.40 -6.50 -9.22
CA GLY A 24 -1.47 -6.32 -8.24
C GLY A 24 -2.57 -7.38 -8.37
N ILE A 25 -3.08 -7.62 -9.58
CA ILE A 25 -4.14 -8.62 -9.81
C ILE A 25 -3.66 -10.03 -9.43
N LEU A 26 -2.51 -10.47 -9.96
CA LEU A 26 -2.01 -11.81 -9.66
C LEU A 26 -1.53 -11.92 -8.20
N GLY A 27 -0.99 -10.83 -7.65
CA GLY A 27 -0.59 -10.71 -6.26
C GLY A 27 -1.74 -10.81 -5.27
N VAL A 28 -2.99 -10.61 -5.70
CA VAL A 28 -4.20 -10.82 -4.90
C VAL A 28 -4.83 -12.18 -5.20
N MET A 29 -4.95 -12.53 -6.48
CA MET A 29 -5.62 -13.76 -6.91
C MET A 29 -4.94 -15.01 -6.37
N PHE A 30 -3.60 -15.10 -6.45
CA PHE A 30 -2.88 -16.28 -5.97
C PHE A 30 -3.00 -16.47 -4.45
N PRO A 31 -2.74 -15.46 -3.60
CA PRO A 31 -2.88 -15.65 -2.16
C PRO A 31 -4.33 -15.89 -1.73
N LEU A 32 -5.31 -15.27 -2.40
CA LEU A 32 -6.72 -15.51 -2.11
C LEU A 32 -7.10 -16.97 -2.39
N VAL A 33 -6.77 -17.49 -3.57
CA VAL A 33 -7.12 -18.86 -3.97
C VAL A 33 -6.37 -19.89 -3.14
N LEU A 34 -5.05 -19.72 -2.96
CA LEU A 34 -4.24 -20.67 -2.21
C LEU A 34 -4.51 -20.62 -0.71
N GLY A 35 -4.71 -19.42 -0.15
CA GLY A 35 -5.10 -19.23 1.24
C GLY A 35 -6.46 -19.84 1.55
N PHE A 36 -7.48 -19.51 0.74
CA PHE A 36 -8.82 -20.06 0.90
C PHE A 36 -8.81 -21.57 0.74
N GLY A 37 -8.21 -22.08 -0.35
CA GLY A 37 -8.16 -23.50 -0.62
C GLY A 37 -7.49 -24.27 0.52
N SER A 38 -6.36 -23.79 1.02
CA SER A 38 -5.63 -24.46 2.10
C SER A 38 -6.45 -24.54 3.39
N MET A 39 -7.14 -23.46 3.77
CA MET A 39 -7.99 -23.47 4.97
C MET A 39 -9.22 -24.34 4.78
N PHE A 40 -9.85 -24.27 3.62
CA PHE A 40 -11.02 -25.09 3.32
C PHE A 40 -10.67 -26.60 3.31
N PHE A 41 -9.51 -26.98 2.77
CA PHE A 41 -9.01 -28.35 2.83
C PHE A 41 -8.67 -28.84 4.24
N LEU A 42 -8.33 -27.94 5.16
CA LEU A 42 -8.15 -28.26 6.58
C LEU A 42 -9.47 -28.42 7.35
N GLY A 43 -10.62 -28.19 6.69
CA GLY A 43 -11.95 -28.36 7.26
C GLY A 43 -12.53 -27.13 7.96
N TYR A 44 -11.94 -25.95 7.74
CA TYR A 44 -12.52 -24.69 8.22
C TYR A 44 -13.74 -24.28 7.38
N ASP A 45 -14.67 -23.57 8.00
CA ASP A 45 -15.88 -23.12 7.31
C ASP A 45 -15.56 -22.09 6.20
N PHE A 46 -16.51 -21.88 5.28
CA PHE A 46 -16.32 -21.00 4.12
C PHE A 46 -15.91 -19.58 4.53
N VAL A 47 -16.59 -19.00 5.51
CA VAL A 47 -16.32 -17.63 5.98
C VAL A 47 -14.98 -17.54 6.68
N GLU A 48 -14.62 -18.52 7.50
CA GLU A 48 -13.32 -18.57 8.20
C GLU A 48 -12.16 -18.71 7.20
N SER A 49 -12.31 -19.60 6.23
CA SER A 49 -11.32 -19.81 5.16
C SER A 49 -11.11 -18.55 4.34
N LEU A 50 -12.20 -17.85 4.00
CA LEU A 50 -12.14 -16.60 3.25
C LEU A 50 -11.54 -15.46 4.10
N PHE A 51 -11.81 -15.45 5.41
CA PHE A 51 -11.24 -14.48 6.34
C PHE A 51 -9.72 -14.62 6.44
N VAL A 52 -9.21 -15.85 6.60
CA VAL A 52 -7.77 -16.12 6.61
C VAL A 52 -7.14 -15.78 5.25
N ALA A 53 -7.77 -16.17 4.14
CA ALA A 53 -7.29 -15.82 2.81
C ALA A 53 -7.19 -14.30 2.60
N THR A 54 -8.16 -13.56 3.11
CA THR A 54 -8.17 -12.09 3.08
C THR A 54 -7.08 -11.50 3.96
N ALA A 55 -6.81 -12.09 5.13
CA ALA A 55 -5.73 -11.65 6.00
C ALA A 55 -4.35 -11.79 5.33
N ILE A 56 -4.17 -12.82 4.49
CA ILE A 56 -2.92 -13.03 3.71
C ILE A 56 -2.72 -11.94 2.64
N LEU A 57 -3.80 -11.32 2.13
CA LEU A 57 -3.70 -10.25 1.13
C LEU A 57 -2.97 -9.01 1.67
N ALA A 58 -3.11 -8.73 2.97
CA ALA A 58 -2.57 -7.53 3.58
C ALA A 58 -1.03 -7.50 3.47
N THR A 59 -0.53 -6.64 2.59
CA THR A 59 0.91 -6.52 2.31
C THR A 59 1.46 -5.22 2.87
N SER A 60 2.56 -5.30 3.63
CA SER A 60 3.19 -4.11 4.20
C SER A 60 4.23 -3.52 3.25
N VAL A 61 3.74 -2.70 2.32
CA VAL A 61 4.57 -1.98 1.34
C VAL A 61 5.53 -1.01 2.04
N GLY A 62 5.17 -0.58 3.26
CA GLY A 62 6.02 0.18 4.19
C GLY A 62 7.41 -0.41 4.36
N ILE A 63 7.50 -1.72 4.60
CA ILE A 63 8.77 -2.43 4.82
C ILE A 63 9.55 -2.51 3.52
N SER A 64 8.94 -3.02 2.45
CA SER A 64 9.63 -3.23 1.17
C SER A 64 10.18 -1.93 0.60
N VAL A 65 9.42 -0.84 0.71
CA VAL A 65 9.89 0.49 0.28
C VAL A 65 11.02 1.02 1.14
N LYS A 66 11.00 0.81 2.46
CA LYS A 66 12.13 1.20 3.32
C LYS A 66 13.40 0.46 2.89
N VAL A 67 13.31 -0.84 2.64
CA VAL A 67 14.46 -1.63 2.15
C VAL A 67 14.97 -1.07 0.82
N LEU A 68 14.07 -0.73 -0.11
CA LEU A 68 14.45 -0.12 -1.39
C LEU A 68 15.09 1.27 -1.20
N GLN A 69 14.62 2.08 -0.24
CA GLN A 69 15.24 3.37 0.08
C GLN A 69 16.64 3.20 0.67
N ASP A 70 16.82 2.27 1.61
CA ASP A 70 18.12 2.01 2.25
C ASP A 70 19.16 1.48 1.24
N LEU A 71 18.70 0.75 0.23
CA LEU A 71 19.53 0.29 -0.89
C LEU A 71 19.74 1.34 -1.99
N GLY A 72 19.11 2.52 -1.89
CA GLY A 72 19.17 3.56 -2.93
C GLY A 72 18.45 3.19 -4.22
N LEU A 73 17.54 2.22 -4.18
CA LEU A 73 16.84 1.65 -5.35
C LEU A 73 15.46 2.27 -5.60
N ILE A 74 15.04 3.28 -4.85
CA ILE A 74 13.68 3.82 -4.89
C ILE A 74 13.27 4.41 -6.26
N LYS A 75 14.25 4.86 -7.05
CA LYS A 75 14.05 5.41 -8.41
C LYS A 75 14.13 4.35 -9.52
N HIS A 76 14.43 3.09 -9.17
CA HIS A 76 14.49 2.01 -10.15
C HIS A 76 13.10 1.52 -10.55
N LYS A 77 13.00 0.98 -11.78
CA LYS A 77 11.79 0.37 -12.33
C LYS A 77 11.12 -0.63 -11.38
N VAL A 78 11.90 -1.41 -10.63
CA VAL A 78 11.40 -2.38 -9.64
C VAL A 78 10.59 -1.68 -8.56
N ALA A 79 11.13 -0.62 -7.97
CA ALA A 79 10.44 0.14 -6.93
C ALA A 79 9.14 0.75 -7.46
N HIS A 80 9.13 1.30 -8.68
CA HIS A 80 7.92 1.83 -9.29
C HIS A 80 6.85 0.75 -9.53
N ILE A 81 7.25 -0.47 -9.93
CA ILE A 81 6.31 -1.59 -10.09
C ILE A 81 5.74 -2.00 -8.74
N VAL A 82 6.58 -2.18 -7.72
CA VAL A 82 6.16 -2.57 -6.36
C VAL A 82 5.20 -1.53 -5.78
N ILE A 83 5.52 -0.25 -5.88
CA ILE A 83 4.70 0.85 -5.36
C ILE A 83 3.41 1.02 -6.16
N GLY A 84 3.44 0.85 -7.48
CA GLY A 84 2.22 0.87 -8.29
C GLY A 84 1.30 -0.31 -7.99
N ALA A 85 1.88 -1.51 -7.83
CA ALA A 85 1.13 -2.72 -7.49
C ALA A 85 0.54 -2.63 -6.09
N ALA A 86 1.28 -2.08 -5.13
CA ALA A 86 0.85 -1.83 -3.75
C ALA A 86 -0.48 -1.06 -3.65
N VAL A 87 -0.62 0.03 -4.41
CA VAL A 87 -1.85 0.85 -4.39
C VAL A 87 -3.05 0.03 -4.87
N LEU A 88 -2.86 -0.83 -5.87
CA LEU A 88 -3.93 -1.71 -6.37
C LEU A 88 -4.21 -2.86 -5.39
N ASP A 89 -3.16 -3.45 -4.80
CA ASP A 89 -3.23 -4.50 -3.79
C ASP A 89 -4.10 -4.05 -2.61
N ASP A 90 -3.91 -2.82 -2.12
CA ASP A 90 -4.73 -2.26 -1.03
C ASP A 90 -6.19 -2.02 -1.44
N ILE A 91 -6.46 -1.54 -2.66
CA ILE A 91 -7.84 -1.39 -3.17
C ILE A 91 -8.52 -2.76 -3.23
N PHE A 92 -7.83 -3.78 -3.75
CA PHE A 92 -8.37 -5.13 -3.82
C PHE A 92 -8.54 -5.76 -2.44
N ALA A 93 -7.60 -5.56 -1.52
CA ALA A 93 -7.71 -6.03 -0.14
C ALA A 93 -8.92 -5.41 0.56
N LEU A 94 -9.16 -4.10 0.36
CA LEU A 94 -10.34 -3.41 0.84
C LEU A 94 -11.64 -4.03 0.27
N ILE A 95 -11.69 -4.27 -1.04
CA ILE A 95 -12.83 -4.89 -1.72
C ILE A 95 -13.12 -6.28 -1.13
N VAL A 96 -12.10 -7.13 -1.04
CA VAL A 96 -12.26 -8.49 -0.51
C VAL A 96 -12.67 -8.44 0.95
N LEU A 97 -12.07 -7.58 1.77
CA LEU A 97 -12.41 -7.43 3.18
C LEU A 97 -13.85 -6.96 3.39
N ALA A 98 -14.34 -6.03 2.57
CA ALA A 98 -15.73 -5.58 2.60
C ALA A 98 -16.70 -6.73 2.28
N LEU A 99 -16.38 -7.55 1.27
CA LEU A 99 -17.14 -8.76 0.94
C LEU A 99 -17.18 -9.76 2.09
N VAL A 100 -16.03 -10.09 2.69
CA VAL A 100 -15.97 -11.04 3.81
C VAL A 100 -16.77 -10.55 5.01
N LYS A 101 -16.65 -9.26 5.35
CA LYS A 101 -17.42 -8.65 6.45
C LYS A 101 -18.93 -8.73 6.20
N GLY A 102 -19.37 -8.45 4.97
CA GLY A 102 -20.79 -8.55 4.60
C GLY A 102 -21.32 -9.97 4.69
N LEU A 103 -20.54 -10.95 4.21
CA LEU A 103 -20.88 -12.38 4.31
C LEU A 103 -20.92 -12.86 5.76
N ALA A 104 -19.96 -12.45 6.59
CA ALA A 104 -19.89 -12.84 8.00
C ALA A 104 -21.07 -12.32 8.83
N ARG A 105 -21.67 -11.18 8.44
CA ARG A 105 -22.83 -10.59 9.12
C ARG A 105 -24.17 -11.03 8.51
N GLY A 106 -24.17 -11.64 7.33
CA GLY A 106 -25.39 -11.97 6.59
C GLY A 106 -26.11 -10.76 5.97
N GLU A 107 -25.51 -9.58 6.05
CA GLU A 107 -26.09 -8.29 5.62
C GLU A 107 -25.18 -7.67 4.55
N PHE A 108 -25.21 -8.23 3.34
CA PHE A 108 -24.46 -7.65 2.21
C PHE A 108 -25.27 -6.55 1.52
N HIS A 109 -24.95 -5.30 1.83
CA HIS A 109 -25.49 -4.14 1.13
C HIS A 109 -24.68 -3.83 -0.13
N ALA A 110 -25.13 -4.38 -1.27
CA ALA A 110 -24.43 -4.22 -2.55
C ALA A 110 -24.17 -2.74 -2.92
N LEU A 111 -25.11 -1.85 -2.60
CA LEU A 111 -24.98 -0.42 -2.88
C LEU A 111 -23.81 0.22 -2.09
N GLU A 112 -23.68 -0.07 -0.79
CA GLU A 112 -22.57 0.43 0.04
C GLU A 112 -21.23 -0.10 -0.46
N PHE A 113 -21.18 -1.38 -0.84
CA PHE A 113 -20.00 -1.99 -1.44
C PHE A 113 -19.56 -1.26 -2.72
N PHE A 114 -20.49 -1.02 -3.66
CA PHE A 114 -20.15 -0.31 -4.91
C PHE A 114 -19.74 1.14 -4.65
N ILE A 115 -20.38 1.83 -3.71
CA ILE A 115 -19.97 3.18 -3.30
C ILE A 115 -18.53 3.17 -2.80
N LEU A 116 -18.18 2.26 -1.89
CA LEU A 116 -16.83 2.13 -1.34
C LEU A 116 -15.78 1.88 -2.45
N VAL A 117 -16.06 1.00 -3.41
CA VAL A 117 -15.16 0.76 -4.56
C VAL A 117 -15.00 2.02 -5.40
N ILE A 118 -16.09 2.72 -5.70
CA ILE A 118 -16.07 3.95 -6.50
C ILE A 118 -15.31 5.04 -5.77
N GLU A 119 -15.51 5.22 -4.46
CA GLU A 119 -14.81 6.20 -3.64
C GLU A 119 -13.31 5.93 -3.61
N ALA A 120 -12.88 4.68 -3.40
CA ALA A 120 -11.47 4.30 -3.41
C ALA A 120 -10.81 4.59 -4.77
N LEU A 121 -11.46 4.18 -5.87
CA LEU A 121 -10.96 4.42 -7.23
C LEU A 121 -10.98 5.90 -7.59
N ALA A 122 -12.02 6.63 -7.21
CA ALA A 122 -12.15 8.06 -7.45
C ALA A 122 -11.09 8.84 -6.66
N PHE A 123 -10.83 8.48 -5.40
CA PHE A 123 -9.81 9.10 -4.57
C PHE A 123 -8.41 8.95 -5.20
N VAL A 124 -8.00 7.71 -5.52
CA VAL A 124 -6.70 7.44 -6.14
C VAL A 124 -6.60 8.05 -7.54
N GLY A 125 -7.63 7.87 -8.37
CA GLY A 125 -7.67 8.39 -9.74
C GLY A 125 -7.65 9.92 -9.78
N PHE A 126 -8.41 10.58 -8.91
CA PHE A 126 -8.44 12.04 -8.82
C PHE A 126 -7.09 12.60 -8.38
N LEU A 127 -6.49 12.07 -7.32
CA LEU A 127 -5.22 12.60 -6.81
C LEU A 127 -4.06 12.35 -7.78
N THR A 128 -4.02 11.19 -8.44
CA THR A 128 -2.97 10.90 -9.44
C THR A 128 -3.11 11.77 -10.69
N MET A 129 -4.33 12.07 -11.15
CA MET A 129 -4.56 12.88 -12.36
C MET A 129 -4.49 14.38 -12.10
N TRP A 130 -5.09 14.86 -11.01
CA TRP A 130 -5.29 16.29 -10.74
C TRP A 130 -4.41 16.82 -9.64
N GLY A 131 -3.88 15.96 -8.75
CA GLY A 131 -3.03 16.35 -7.63
C GLY A 131 -1.86 17.25 -8.03
N PRO A 132 -0.97 16.82 -8.94
CA PRO A 132 0.17 17.65 -9.36
C PRO A 132 -0.25 19.01 -9.94
N ARG A 133 -1.34 19.05 -10.73
CA ARG A 133 -1.87 20.30 -11.30
C ARG A 133 -2.43 21.24 -10.23
N LEU A 134 -3.07 20.69 -9.20
CA LEU A 134 -3.61 21.46 -8.09
C LEU A 134 -2.46 22.05 -7.25
N ALA A 135 -1.39 21.28 -7.03
CA ALA A 135 -0.21 21.74 -6.29
C ALA A 135 0.55 22.87 -6.99
N GLY A 136 0.77 22.77 -8.31
CA GLY A 136 1.35 23.84 -9.10
C GLY A 136 0.54 25.15 -9.01
N ARG A 137 -0.77 25.06 -8.80
CA ARG A 137 -1.65 26.22 -8.60
C ARG A 137 -1.54 26.79 -7.18
N THR A 138 -1.44 25.95 -6.15
CA THR A 138 -1.30 26.38 -4.76
C THR A 138 0.05 27.06 -4.49
N ARG A 139 1.10 26.78 -5.27
CA ARG A 139 2.39 27.50 -5.18
C ARG A 139 2.23 29.02 -5.11
N ARG A 140 1.45 29.61 -6.01
CA ARG A 140 1.24 31.07 -6.07
C ARG A 140 0.49 31.63 -4.86
N TRP A 141 -0.26 30.80 -4.17
CA TRP A 141 -0.97 31.19 -2.94
C TRP A 141 -0.03 31.12 -1.74
N ILE A 142 0.81 30.09 -1.66
CA ILE A 142 1.82 29.92 -0.60
C ILE A 142 2.83 31.07 -0.63
N GLU A 143 3.32 31.45 -1.81
CA GLU A 143 4.24 32.58 -1.99
C GLU A 143 3.63 33.91 -1.50
N LYS A 144 2.29 34.06 -1.51
CA LYS A 144 1.60 35.27 -1.03
C LYS A 144 1.39 35.31 0.48
N LEU A 145 1.36 34.15 1.16
CA LEU A 145 1.03 34.07 2.58
C LEU A 145 2.18 34.52 3.48
N ASN A 146 3.42 34.57 2.98
CA ASN A 146 4.63 35.03 3.68
C ASN A 146 4.81 34.41 5.09
N ILE A 147 4.42 33.15 5.26
CA ILE A 147 4.56 32.39 6.50
C ILE A 147 5.94 31.71 6.50
N PRO A 148 6.79 31.91 7.52
CA PRO A 148 8.03 31.15 7.68
C PRO A 148 7.73 29.66 7.70
N GLU A 149 8.42 28.88 6.87
CA GLU A 149 8.19 27.42 6.75
C GLU A 149 6.76 27.02 6.35
N GLY A 150 5.95 27.95 5.82
CA GLY A 150 4.59 27.71 5.35
C GLY A 150 4.44 26.51 4.38
N PRO A 151 5.34 26.33 3.38
CA PRO A 151 5.31 25.17 2.50
C PRO A 151 5.41 23.83 3.26
N PHE A 152 6.27 23.77 4.28
CA PHE A 152 6.45 22.55 5.08
C PHE A 152 5.21 22.27 5.94
N VAL A 153 4.66 23.29 6.61
CA VAL A 153 3.43 23.15 7.40
C VAL A 153 2.27 22.66 6.51
N LEU A 154 2.09 23.26 5.33
CA LEU A 154 1.08 22.83 4.38
C LEU A 154 1.30 21.38 3.93
N SER A 155 2.56 20.98 3.70
CA SER A 155 2.91 19.61 3.32
C SER A 155 2.46 18.59 4.36
N VAL A 156 2.65 18.90 5.65
CA VAL A 156 2.22 18.05 6.77
C VAL A 156 0.69 18.02 6.88
N ILE A 157 0.02 19.17 6.75
CA ILE A 157 -1.45 19.24 6.76
C ILE A 157 -2.04 18.40 5.63
N LEU A 158 -1.49 18.50 4.41
CA LEU A 158 -1.93 17.69 3.27
C LEU A 158 -1.64 16.21 3.48
N CYS A 159 -0.46 15.86 4.00
CA CYS A 159 -0.10 14.49 4.33
C CYS A 159 -1.12 13.86 5.29
N LEU A 160 -1.37 14.52 6.43
CA LEU A 160 -2.28 14.02 7.46
C LEU A 160 -3.74 14.07 6.98
N GLY A 161 -4.14 15.13 6.29
CA GLY A 161 -5.50 15.28 5.76
C GLY A 161 -5.85 14.23 4.72
N LEU A 162 -4.96 13.96 3.75
CA LEU A 162 -5.18 12.92 2.75
C LEU A 162 -5.05 11.51 3.34
N ALA A 163 -4.17 11.29 4.32
CA ALA A 163 -4.12 10.04 5.07
C ALA A 163 -5.43 9.77 5.81
N TYR A 164 -5.98 10.78 6.47
CA TYR A 164 -7.28 10.68 7.16
C TYR A 164 -8.43 10.43 6.18
N LEU A 165 -8.47 11.13 5.04
CA LEU A 165 -9.48 10.88 4.02
C LEU A 165 -9.40 9.47 3.43
N ALA A 166 -8.18 8.94 3.22
CA ALA A 166 -8.00 7.56 2.78
C ALA A 166 -8.57 6.56 3.81
N ASP A 167 -8.27 6.77 5.09
CA ASP A 167 -8.76 5.93 6.19
C ASP A 167 -10.29 5.97 6.30
N MET A 168 -10.91 7.15 6.12
CA MET A 168 -12.38 7.29 6.09
C MET A 168 -13.05 6.49 4.98
N ILE A 169 -12.40 6.36 3.82
CA ILE A 169 -12.88 5.53 2.69
C ILE A 169 -12.66 4.04 2.96
N GLY A 170 -11.79 3.70 3.92
CA GLY A 170 -11.37 2.33 4.25
C GLY A 170 -10.06 1.90 3.55
N LEU A 171 -9.41 2.79 2.82
CA LEU A 171 -8.05 2.56 2.30
C LEU A 171 -7.03 2.69 3.44
N ALA A 172 -5.85 2.09 3.26
CA ALA A 172 -4.76 2.32 4.19
C ALA A 172 -4.36 3.80 4.18
N ALA A 173 -4.29 4.41 5.37
CA ALA A 173 -3.84 5.81 5.56
C ALA A 173 -2.49 6.10 4.88
N ILE A 174 -1.65 5.07 4.78
CA ILE A 174 -0.35 5.08 4.11
C ILE A 174 -0.48 5.46 2.62
N ILE A 175 -1.54 5.05 1.92
CA ILE A 175 -1.82 5.43 0.52
C ILE A 175 -2.16 6.92 0.44
N GLY A 176 -3.01 7.42 1.33
CA GLY A 176 -3.35 8.85 1.37
C GLY A 176 -2.11 9.72 1.59
N ALA A 177 -1.23 9.31 2.51
CA ALA A 177 0.06 9.96 2.72
C ALA A 177 0.97 9.86 1.48
N PHE A 178 1.01 8.73 0.78
CA PHE A 178 1.76 8.60 -0.48
C PHE A 178 1.23 9.55 -1.57
N MET A 179 -0.09 9.61 -1.75
CA MET A 179 -0.74 10.50 -2.72
C MET A 179 -0.49 11.96 -2.39
N ALA A 180 -0.46 12.34 -1.11
CA ALA A 180 -0.08 13.69 -0.69
C ALA A 180 1.32 14.07 -1.16
N GLY A 181 2.27 13.12 -1.08
CA GLY A 181 3.64 13.34 -1.55
C GLY A 181 3.67 13.58 -3.06
N ILE A 182 2.97 12.73 -3.82
CA ILE A 182 2.81 12.88 -5.27
C ILE A 182 2.22 14.25 -5.64
N VAL A 183 1.19 14.70 -4.89
CA VAL A 183 0.53 15.97 -5.14
C VAL A 183 1.55 17.10 -5.04
N ILE A 184 2.38 17.12 -4.00
CA ILE A 184 3.27 18.25 -3.72
C ILE A 184 4.72 18.08 -4.23
N ASP A 185 5.04 17.02 -4.97
CA ASP A 185 6.36 16.75 -5.56
C ASP A 185 6.96 18.00 -6.24
N GLU A 186 6.15 18.71 -7.05
CA GLU A 186 6.60 19.94 -7.73
C GLU A 186 7.06 21.05 -6.76
N LEU A 187 6.49 21.12 -5.55
CA LEU A 187 6.87 22.07 -4.51
C LEU A 187 8.09 21.58 -3.72
N ALA A 188 8.32 20.26 -3.68
CA ALA A 188 9.31 19.64 -2.82
C ALA A 188 10.73 20.08 -3.16
N GLY A 189 11.08 20.10 -4.45
CA GLY A 189 12.38 20.58 -4.93
C GLY A 189 12.58 22.09 -4.76
N VAL A 190 11.51 22.89 -4.73
CA VAL A 190 11.60 24.36 -4.59
C VAL A 190 11.86 24.78 -3.14
N TYR A 191 11.26 24.07 -2.18
CA TYR A 191 11.27 24.45 -0.76
C TYR A 191 12.07 23.49 0.13
N ASP A 192 12.87 22.62 -0.48
CA ASP A 192 13.68 21.61 0.22
C ASP A 192 12.85 20.70 1.14
N LEU A 193 11.62 20.37 0.71
CA LEU A 193 10.69 19.58 1.53
C LEU A 193 11.16 18.13 1.68
N GLU A 194 11.84 17.58 0.68
CA GLU A 194 12.39 16.23 0.74
C GLU A 194 13.30 16.07 1.97
N ASN A 195 14.28 16.94 2.15
CA ASN A 195 15.20 16.88 3.29
C ASN A 195 14.49 17.11 4.64
N LYS A 196 13.55 18.07 4.71
CA LYS A 196 12.78 18.32 5.94
C LYS A 196 11.93 17.12 6.34
N VAL A 197 11.22 16.54 5.38
CA VAL A 197 10.39 15.35 5.59
C VAL A 197 11.25 14.13 5.87
N LYS A 198 12.45 14.02 5.29
CA LYS A 198 13.40 12.95 5.57
C LYS A 198 13.73 12.86 7.05
N TYR A 199 14.08 13.98 7.70
CA TYR A 199 14.39 13.98 9.14
C TYR A 199 13.21 13.52 10.00
N VAL A 200 11.99 13.97 9.66
CA VAL A 200 10.77 13.53 10.34
C VAL A 200 10.54 12.04 10.13
N ASN A 201 10.73 11.55 8.90
CA ASN A 201 10.58 10.14 8.56
C ASN A 201 11.61 9.28 9.30
N GLU A 202 12.89 9.65 9.33
CA GLU A 202 13.93 8.93 10.06
C GLU A 202 13.67 8.89 11.57
N PHE A 203 13.07 9.94 12.13
CA PHE A 203 12.66 9.98 13.53
C PHE A 203 11.45 9.08 13.81
N LEU A 204 10.39 9.12 12.99
CA LEU A 204 9.13 8.41 13.24
C LEU A 204 9.16 6.93 12.86
N LEU A 205 9.97 6.55 11.87
CA LEU A 205 9.98 5.20 11.32
C LEU A 205 10.38 4.11 12.33
N PRO A 206 11.38 4.31 13.22
CA PRO A 206 11.67 3.36 14.29
C PRO A 206 10.46 3.12 15.22
N PHE A 207 9.71 4.17 15.58
CA PHE A 207 8.51 4.03 16.40
C PHE A 207 7.44 3.19 15.69
N PHE A 208 7.24 3.39 14.39
CA PHE A 208 6.34 2.56 13.60
C PHE A 208 6.71 1.07 13.69
N PHE A 209 7.97 0.71 13.47
CA PHE A 209 8.40 -0.69 13.53
C PHE A 209 8.34 -1.28 14.94
N VAL A 210 8.72 -0.51 15.96
CA VAL A 210 8.59 -0.95 17.36
C VAL A 210 7.12 -1.18 17.72
N MET A 211 6.22 -0.29 17.33
CA MET A 211 4.79 -0.44 17.58
C MET A 211 4.21 -1.66 16.86
N MET A 212 4.57 -1.90 15.59
CA MET A 212 4.14 -3.08 14.86
C MET A 212 4.64 -4.37 15.53
N GLY A 213 5.89 -4.40 15.99
CA GLY A 213 6.46 -5.53 16.72
C GLY A 213 5.81 -5.74 18.10
N ALA A 214 5.46 -4.67 18.80
CA ALA A 214 4.85 -4.74 20.13
C ALA A 214 3.44 -5.36 20.15
N HIS A 215 2.74 -5.37 19.00
CA HIS A 215 1.44 -6.04 18.86
C HIS A 215 1.56 -7.57 18.71
N LEU A 216 2.77 -8.11 18.52
CA LEU A 216 3.00 -9.54 18.43
C LEU A 216 2.87 -10.19 19.82
N ASP A 217 1.96 -11.16 19.97
CA ASP A 217 1.86 -11.97 21.18
C ASP A 217 2.90 -13.12 21.14
N PRO A 218 3.95 -13.12 21.99
CA PRO A 218 4.93 -14.19 22.04
C PRO A 218 4.32 -15.53 22.48
N GLY A 219 3.19 -15.50 23.21
CA GLY A 219 2.46 -16.68 23.64
C GLY A 219 1.91 -17.52 22.48
N ALA A 220 1.74 -16.92 21.30
CA ALA A 220 1.30 -17.65 20.11
C ALA A 220 2.29 -18.75 19.68
N PHE A 221 3.59 -18.55 19.88
CA PHE A 221 4.63 -19.52 19.51
C PHE A 221 4.69 -20.73 20.45
N LEU A 222 4.15 -20.63 21.66
CA LEU A 222 4.15 -21.70 22.65
C LEU A 222 3.06 -22.76 22.39
N LYS A 223 2.11 -22.48 21.51
CA LYS A 223 1.00 -23.38 21.17
C LYS A 223 1.32 -24.13 19.87
N PRO A 224 1.60 -25.45 19.90
CA PRO A 224 2.05 -26.20 18.73
C PRO A 224 1.11 -26.12 17.52
N ASN A 225 -0.22 -26.15 17.76
CA ASN A 225 -1.22 -26.06 16.70
C ASN A 225 -1.25 -24.68 16.04
N LEU A 226 -1.09 -23.61 16.82
CA LEU A 226 -0.99 -22.26 16.25
C LEU A 226 0.31 -22.11 15.47
N LEU A 227 1.43 -22.62 15.99
CA LEU A 227 2.72 -22.55 15.31
C LEU A 227 2.67 -23.22 13.93
N PHE A 228 2.06 -24.41 13.82
CA PHE A 228 1.86 -25.08 12.54
C PHE A 228 1.02 -24.23 11.58
N LEU A 229 -0.12 -23.72 12.03
CA LEU A 229 -1.01 -22.89 11.21
C LEU A 229 -0.31 -21.60 10.76
N THR A 230 0.41 -20.94 11.65
CA THR A 230 1.18 -19.72 11.34
C THR A 230 2.25 -20.02 10.29
N LEU A 231 3.05 -21.07 10.46
CA LEU A 231 4.08 -21.44 9.48
C LEU A 231 3.46 -21.78 8.11
N LEU A 232 2.35 -22.51 8.10
CA LEU A 232 1.63 -22.85 6.88
C LEU A 232 1.11 -21.59 6.17
N VAL A 233 0.42 -20.71 6.89
CA VAL A 233 -0.11 -19.45 6.37
C VAL A 233 1.00 -18.55 5.84
N THR A 234 2.11 -18.42 6.58
CA THR A 234 3.28 -17.65 6.14
C THR A 234 3.89 -18.24 4.88
N ALA A 235 4.06 -19.57 4.80
CA ALA A 235 4.58 -20.22 3.61
C ALA A 235 3.66 -19.97 2.40
N ILE A 236 2.35 -20.10 2.57
CA ILE A 236 1.37 -19.81 1.52
C ILE A 236 1.46 -18.34 1.11
N ALA A 237 1.51 -17.41 2.06
CA ALA A 237 1.61 -15.97 1.79
C ALA A 237 2.82 -15.64 0.92
N VAL A 238 4.00 -16.14 1.30
CA VAL A 238 5.25 -15.89 0.56
C VAL A 238 5.21 -16.55 -0.82
N LEU A 239 4.89 -17.84 -0.90
CA LEU A 239 4.90 -18.59 -2.16
C LEU A 239 3.88 -18.04 -3.15
N SER A 240 2.67 -17.72 -2.70
CA SER A 240 1.61 -17.21 -3.56
C SER A 240 1.93 -15.84 -4.15
N LYS A 241 2.48 -14.91 -3.35
CA LYS A 241 2.96 -13.60 -3.83
C LYS A 241 4.14 -13.75 -4.80
N MET A 242 5.09 -14.64 -4.50
CA MET A 242 6.23 -14.90 -5.39
C MET A 242 5.78 -15.49 -6.73
N VAL A 243 4.82 -16.43 -6.73
CA VAL A 243 4.28 -17.01 -7.97
C VAL A 243 3.54 -15.93 -8.77
N GLY A 244 2.70 -15.13 -8.13
CA GLY A 244 1.93 -14.07 -8.78
C GLY A 244 2.82 -13.03 -9.47
N SER A 245 3.86 -12.56 -8.79
CA SER A 245 4.82 -11.60 -9.33
C SER A 245 5.70 -12.17 -10.46
N VAL A 246 6.20 -13.40 -10.31
CA VAL A 246 7.03 -14.06 -11.34
C VAL A 246 6.24 -14.26 -12.64
N LEU A 247 4.96 -14.63 -12.53
CA LEU A 247 4.07 -14.77 -13.68
C LEU A 247 3.71 -13.41 -14.29
N ALA A 248 3.39 -12.41 -13.47
CA ALA A 248 3.07 -11.06 -13.94
C ALA A 248 4.24 -10.40 -14.70
N CYS A 249 5.48 -10.67 -14.28
CA CYS A 249 6.69 -10.08 -14.84
C CYS A 249 7.44 -11.04 -15.80
N TRP A 250 6.73 -11.90 -16.54
CA TRP A 250 7.36 -12.90 -17.43
C TRP A 250 8.29 -12.33 -18.50
N LYS A 251 8.22 -11.03 -18.81
CA LYS A 251 9.12 -10.37 -19.77
C LYS A 251 10.41 -9.84 -19.14
N GLU A 252 10.49 -9.76 -17.82
CA GLU A 252 11.65 -9.22 -17.10
C GLU A 252 12.68 -10.32 -16.80
N ASN A 253 13.88 -9.92 -16.37
CA ASN A 253 14.93 -10.85 -15.93
C ASN A 253 14.52 -11.60 -14.65
N TRP A 254 15.03 -12.83 -14.47
CA TRP A 254 14.71 -13.68 -13.31
C TRP A 254 14.94 -12.98 -11.96
N LYS A 255 16.07 -12.27 -11.82
CA LYS A 255 16.38 -11.48 -10.61
C LYS A 255 15.32 -10.41 -10.33
N THR A 256 14.89 -9.71 -11.38
CA THR A 256 13.86 -8.65 -11.30
C THR A 256 12.51 -9.22 -10.91
N ARG A 257 12.14 -10.40 -11.43
CA ARG A 257 10.88 -11.07 -11.08
C ARG A 257 10.82 -11.41 -9.59
N ILE A 258 11.90 -11.97 -9.05
CA ILE A 258 11.98 -12.30 -7.62
C ILE A 258 11.95 -11.04 -6.77
N GLN A 259 12.68 -9.99 -7.16
CA GLN A 259 12.70 -8.72 -6.43
C GLN A 259 11.34 -8.02 -6.36
N ILE A 260 10.46 -8.22 -7.34
CA ILE A 260 9.10 -7.66 -7.34
C ILE A 260 8.15 -8.49 -6.45
N GLY A 261 8.47 -9.76 -6.24
CA GLY A 261 7.65 -10.69 -5.45
C GLY A 261 7.85 -10.67 -3.95
N VAL A 262 8.84 -9.90 -3.48
CA VAL A 262 9.22 -9.72 -2.07
C VAL A 262 8.87 -8.29 -1.67
#